data_AF-A0A7Y4TVX3-F1
#
_entry.id   AF-A0A7Y4TVX3-F1
#
_cell.length_a   1.000
_cell.length_b   1.000
_cell.length_c   1.000
_cell.angle_alpha   90.00
_cell.angle_beta   90.00
_cell.angle_gamma   90.00
#
_symmetry.space_group_name_H-M   'P 1'
#
loop_
_entity.id
_entity.type
_entity.pdbx_description
1 polymer ?
#
loop_
_entity_poly.entity_id
_entity_poly.type
_entity_poly.pdbx_seq_one_letter_code
_entity_poly.pdbx_strand_id
1 'polypeptide(L)'
;MKNSLPLFVFAIFFFNSANSQCNEPDNLCNLTSGYRMSSTLTEVQLAKIYKALNLIGYNIQIISCDLAEGTPAEAFEGNCNNRYLFIDENQYKDINEKYHSHFFIIAHEFAHIYLRHFFIRNPTLAQRRAHELKADSMAASLVKANGGGINDCYVAVESMKFNPANETEELFPHPSLDNRKLAISKGFEPNPKPIEAFKATPYKDYMIKLGNYSFLEYEGTLRGQDIEDYFSKYNSSNNLFPISIFKYKDKFYSVWKKINNVSDYDFFFGYKSFPSDKIQKDMDNGYNIEFMEKIDDRWFVILLKHQNSFSQRTLYFKKDDFLDSLEAFLNRSTRDYSVQNIVDDGDSYHVLLTVLTDNDEPAFGFFNDADNFNKWYRENRENSNYLYCWKYVDGHFFAFIMNHSDVDTWSIRSFDGTDMSEIIEKIQDGFIIDNITVDVKKVRVTLRKDKK
;
A
#
# COMPACT_ATOMS: atom_id res chain seq x y z
N MET A 1 -3.46 61.87 43.28
CA MET A 1 -4.27 62.09 42.07
C MET A 1 -4.29 60.80 41.26
N LYS A 2 -5.46 60.49 40.71
CA LYS A 2 -5.73 59.37 39.79
C LYS A 2 -4.78 59.43 38.58
N ASN A 3 -4.40 58.28 38.01
CA ASN A 3 -4.68 57.93 36.60
C ASN A 3 -4.05 56.59 36.17
N SER A 4 -4.96 55.75 35.66
CA SER A 4 -4.89 54.78 34.56
C SER A 4 -3.73 54.84 33.55
N LEU A 5 -3.29 53.65 33.08
CA LEU A 5 -3.02 53.13 31.69
C LEU A 5 -2.40 54.09 30.62
N PRO A 6 -1.90 53.66 29.42
CA PRO A 6 -1.68 52.32 28.81
C PRO A 6 -0.38 52.20 27.94
N LEU A 7 -0.25 51.07 27.20
CA LEU A 7 0.23 50.87 25.81
C LEU A 7 1.45 51.63 25.22
N PHE A 8 2.33 50.93 24.49
CA PHE A 8 2.40 50.90 23.01
C PHE A 8 3.58 49.98 22.60
N VAL A 9 3.31 48.85 21.93
CA VAL A 9 3.41 48.65 20.46
C VAL A 9 4.85 48.68 19.94
N PHE A 10 5.27 47.55 19.38
CA PHE A 10 5.93 47.55 18.07
C PHE A 10 5.30 46.47 17.22
N ALA A 11 4.54 46.91 16.22
CA ALA A 11 4.15 46.12 15.06
C ALA A 11 5.22 46.32 13.99
N ILE A 12 5.67 45.24 13.35
CA ILE A 12 6.16 45.28 11.96
C ILE A 12 5.52 44.11 11.22
N PHE A 13 4.91 44.47 10.10
CA PHE A 13 4.18 43.64 9.14
C PHE A 13 5.14 42.76 8.31
N PHE A 14 4.65 41.56 7.94
CA PHE A 14 4.86 41.01 6.60
C PHE A 14 3.52 40.52 6.05
N PHE A 15 3.26 40.86 4.79
CA PHE A 15 2.06 40.51 4.03
C PHE A 15 2.00 39.02 3.66
N ASN A 16 0.76 38.55 3.54
CA ASN A 16 0.26 37.27 3.03
C ASN A 16 1.17 36.50 2.04
N SER A 17 1.33 35.20 2.31
CA SER A 17 1.36 34.18 1.26
C SER A 17 0.16 33.25 1.45
N ALA A 18 -0.53 32.96 0.35
CA ALA A 18 -1.84 32.36 0.26
C ALA A 18 -2.01 31.03 1.01
N ASN A 19 -3.22 30.90 1.55
CA ASN A 19 -3.90 29.71 2.02
C ASN A 19 -3.69 28.48 1.12
N SER A 20 -3.25 27.38 1.74
CA SER A 20 -4.03 26.14 1.71
C SER A 20 -4.50 25.85 3.14
N GLN A 21 -5.33 26.75 3.69
CA GLN A 21 -6.03 26.48 4.94
C GLN A 21 -6.92 25.25 4.74
N CYS A 22 -6.73 24.26 5.61
CA CYS A 22 -7.65 23.16 5.83
C CYS A 22 -8.98 23.75 6.33
N ASN A 23 -9.77 24.34 5.44
CA ASN A 23 -11.13 24.73 5.78
C ASN A 23 -11.97 23.45 5.70
N GLU A 24 -12.27 22.87 6.85
CA GLU A 24 -13.42 21.99 6.97
C GLU A 24 -14.68 22.77 6.55
N PRO A 25 -15.73 22.12 6.05
CA PRO A 25 -16.97 22.82 5.74
C PRO A 25 -17.45 23.64 6.95
N ASP A 26 -17.83 24.90 6.74
CA ASP A 26 -18.31 25.86 7.77
C ASP A 26 -19.63 25.42 8.45
N ASN A 27 -20.04 24.16 8.32
CA ASN A 27 -21.35 23.68 8.67
C ASN A 27 -21.35 22.21 9.14
N LEU A 28 -20.41 21.84 10.00
CA LEU A 28 -20.30 20.47 10.54
C LEU A 28 -21.38 20.10 11.59
N CYS A 29 -22.33 21.00 11.90
CA CYS A 29 -23.69 20.76 12.44
C CYS A 29 -24.22 22.10 13.01
N ASN A 30 -24.71 23.03 12.19
CA ASN A 30 -25.31 24.28 12.72
C ASN A 30 -26.68 24.02 13.36
N LEU A 31 -26.68 23.72 14.67
CA LEU A 31 -27.17 24.63 15.72
C LEU A 31 -26.84 24.08 17.13
N THR A 32 -25.97 24.82 17.81
CA THR A 32 -25.79 25.00 19.27
C THR A 32 -25.05 23.99 20.16
N SER A 33 -24.04 24.59 20.81
CA SER A 33 -23.43 24.32 22.11
C SER A 33 -22.66 23.02 22.30
N GLY A 34 -21.35 23.19 22.54
CA GLY A 34 -20.42 22.10 22.78
C GLY A 34 -20.94 21.07 23.76
N TYR A 35 -20.55 19.82 23.48
CA TYR A 35 -20.83 18.64 24.29
C TYR A 35 -20.57 18.95 25.77
N ARG A 36 -21.63 19.29 26.51
CA ARG A 36 -21.64 19.21 27.96
C ARG A 36 -22.15 17.83 28.25
N MET A 37 -21.33 16.99 28.86
CA MET A 37 -21.82 15.79 29.51
C MET A 37 -23.01 16.17 30.40
N SER A 38 -24.22 15.84 29.96
CA SER A 38 -25.39 15.79 30.81
C SER A 38 -25.38 14.43 31.54
N SER A 39 -26.26 14.28 32.53
CA SER A 39 -26.26 13.17 33.49
C SER A 39 -27.33 12.12 33.21
N THR A 40 -27.80 11.98 31.97
CA THR A 40 -28.83 11.00 31.62
C THR A 40 -28.25 9.58 31.51
N LEU A 41 -29.11 8.59 31.77
CA LEU A 41 -28.72 7.18 31.67
C LEU A 41 -28.26 6.81 30.23
N THR A 42 -28.84 7.45 29.21
CA THR A 42 -28.43 7.30 27.80
C THR A 42 -26.98 7.73 27.58
N GLU A 43 -26.58 8.89 28.09
CA GLU A 43 -25.20 9.39 27.99
C GLU A 43 -24.20 8.48 28.69
N VAL A 44 -24.58 7.93 29.84
CA VAL A 44 -23.75 6.95 30.57
C VAL A 44 -23.51 5.69 29.74
N GLN A 45 -24.52 5.18 29.03
CA GLN A 45 -24.37 3.99 28.19
C GLN A 45 -23.60 4.28 26.90
N LEU A 46 -23.83 5.42 26.25
CA LEU A 46 -23.04 5.87 25.10
C LEU A 46 -21.56 6.03 25.46
N ALA A 47 -21.27 6.64 26.62
CA ALA A 47 -19.89 6.75 27.11
C ALA A 47 -19.21 5.39 27.31
N LYS A 48 -19.95 4.35 27.73
CA LYS A 48 -19.40 2.98 27.81
C LYS A 48 -19.03 2.45 26.43
N ILE A 49 -19.88 2.66 25.42
CA ILE A 49 -19.60 2.26 24.04
C ILE A 49 -18.34 2.97 23.53
N TYR A 50 -18.26 4.29 23.69
CA TYR A 50 -17.11 5.08 23.22
C TYR A 50 -15.80 4.65 23.89
N LYS A 51 -15.87 4.31 25.18
CA LYS A 51 -14.74 3.76 25.93
C LYS A 51 -14.35 2.37 25.43
N ALA A 52 -15.32 1.49 25.18
CA ALA A 52 -15.07 0.14 24.67
C ALA A 52 -14.38 0.16 23.30
N LEU A 53 -14.71 1.14 22.45
CA LEU A 53 -14.08 1.33 21.13
C LEU A 53 -12.76 2.12 21.16
N ASN A 54 -12.40 2.69 22.31
CA ASN A 54 -11.22 3.56 22.46
C ASN A 54 -11.20 4.72 21.44
N LEU A 55 -12.34 5.37 21.19
CA LEU A 55 -12.47 6.40 20.13
C LEU A 55 -11.45 7.55 20.28
N ILE A 56 -11.15 7.95 21.52
CA ILE A 56 -10.11 8.95 21.83
C ILE A 56 -8.73 8.47 21.37
N GLY A 57 -8.38 7.21 21.61
CA GLY A 57 -7.12 6.62 21.17
C GLY A 57 -6.97 6.57 19.65
N TYR A 58 -8.08 6.60 18.91
CA TYR A 58 -8.10 6.65 17.45
C TYR A 58 -8.28 8.06 16.87
N ASN A 59 -8.25 9.09 17.71
CA ASN A 59 -8.45 10.49 17.34
C ASN A 59 -9.78 10.73 16.60
N ILE A 60 -10.85 10.08 17.04
CA ILE A 60 -12.19 10.23 16.48
C ILE A 60 -12.96 11.25 17.33
N GLN A 61 -13.44 12.31 16.68
CA GLN A 61 -14.29 13.32 17.30
C GLN A 61 -15.74 12.90 17.20
N ILE A 62 -16.47 12.94 18.31
CA ILE A 62 -17.90 12.62 18.34
C ILE A 62 -18.67 13.93 18.24
N ILE A 63 -19.61 13.99 17.30
CA ILE A 63 -20.46 15.16 17.08
C ILE A 63 -21.92 14.71 17.19
N SER A 64 -22.68 15.31 18.11
CA SER A 64 -24.12 15.07 18.19
C SER A 64 -24.84 15.90 17.13
N CYS A 65 -25.67 15.25 16.30
CA CYS A 65 -26.38 15.90 15.20
C CYS A 65 -27.75 15.27 14.98
N ASP A 66 -28.72 16.07 14.54
CA ASP A 66 -29.98 15.55 13.99
C ASP A 66 -29.70 15.04 12.56
N LEU A 67 -29.48 13.73 12.44
CA LEU A 67 -29.15 13.08 11.16
C LEU A 67 -30.40 12.88 10.30
N ALA A 68 -30.21 12.87 8.98
CA ALA A 68 -31.30 12.66 8.04
C ALA A 68 -31.88 11.24 8.15
N GLU A 69 -33.19 11.13 7.89
CA GLU A 69 -33.93 9.89 7.64
C GLU A 69 -33.71 8.74 8.66
N GLY A 70 -33.64 9.04 9.95
CA GLY A 70 -33.59 8.01 10.99
C GLY A 70 -32.28 7.20 11.00
N THR A 71 -31.21 7.77 10.44
CA THR A 71 -29.86 7.23 10.53
C THR A 71 -29.30 7.47 11.95
N PRO A 72 -29.02 6.42 12.73
CA PRO A 72 -28.61 6.58 14.14
C PRO A 72 -27.15 7.04 14.30
N ALA A 73 -26.28 6.76 13.34
CA ALA A 73 -24.88 7.20 13.36
C ALA A 73 -24.32 7.27 11.94
N GLU A 74 -23.32 8.13 11.72
CA GLU A 74 -22.61 8.23 10.45
C GLU A 74 -21.13 8.55 10.69
N ALA A 75 -20.23 7.83 10.04
CA ALA A 75 -18.82 8.15 10.03
C ALA A 75 -18.42 9.04 8.84
N PHE A 76 -17.47 9.93 9.09
CA PHE A 76 -16.92 10.82 8.07
C PHE A 76 -15.42 11.05 8.30
N GLU A 77 -14.64 10.94 7.24
CA GLU A 77 -13.24 11.38 7.24
C GLU A 77 -13.14 12.67 6.42
N GLY A 78 -12.94 13.77 7.14
CA GLY A 78 -12.88 15.11 6.58
C GLY A 78 -11.56 15.41 5.90
N ASN A 79 -11.33 16.69 5.62
CA ASN A 79 -10.03 17.10 5.12
C ASN A 79 -8.96 16.93 6.21
N CYS A 80 -7.69 16.86 5.81
CA CYS A 80 -6.56 16.90 6.75
C CYS A 80 -6.56 15.79 7.84
N ASN A 81 -7.11 14.62 7.52
CA ASN A 81 -7.19 13.42 8.38
C ASN A 81 -8.04 13.59 9.65
N ASN A 82 -8.97 14.54 9.68
CA ASN A 82 -9.95 14.62 10.74
C ASN A 82 -10.99 13.50 10.60
N ARG A 83 -11.34 12.86 11.72
CA ARG A 83 -12.27 11.72 11.75
C ARG A 83 -13.41 12.06 12.67
N TYR A 84 -14.61 11.96 12.14
CA TYR A 84 -15.83 12.33 12.83
C TYR A 84 -16.76 11.14 12.88
N LEU A 85 -17.40 10.98 14.03
CA LEU A 85 -18.51 10.09 14.23
C LEU A 85 -19.71 10.95 14.63
N PHE A 86 -20.66 11.08 13.73
CA PHE A 86 -21.91 11.77 13.97
C PHE A 86 -22.92 10.84 14.62
N ILE A 87 -23.62 11.32 15.65
CA ILE A 87 -24.58 10.53 16.44
C ILE A 87 -25.89 11.31 16.57
N ASP A 88 -27.01 10.69 16.24
CA ASP A 88 -28.35 11.19 16.62
C ASP A 88 -28.77 10.55 17.94
N GLU A 89 -28.54 11.25 19.05
CA GLU A 89 -28.85 10.79 20.40
C GLU A 89 -30.33 10.41 20.58
N ASN A 90 -31.25 10.97 19.78
CA ASN A 90 -32.67 10.63 19.87
C ASN A 90 -32.96 9.19 19.46
N GLN A 91 -32.12 8.57 18.63
CA GLN A 91 -32.28 7.17 18.22
C GLN A 91 -31.83 6.18 19.31
N TYR A 92 -31.15 6.63 20.37
CA TYR A 92 -30.60 5.79 21.43
C TYR A 92 -31.42 5.85 22.74
N LYS A 93 -32.69 6.24 22.67
CA LYS A 93 -33.55 6.35 23.86
C LYS A 93 -33.78 5.01 24.57
N ASP A 94 -33.79 3.90 23.83
CA ASP A 94 -33.93 2.52 24.34
C ASP A 94 -32.58 1.80 24.49
N ILE A 95 -31.47 2.55 24.66
CA ILE A 95 -30.12 1.97 24.78
C ILE A 95 -29.95 1.05 25.99
N ASN A 96 -30.83 1.14 26.98
CA ASN A 96 -30.80 0.22 28.12
C ASN A 96 -31.37 -1.15 27.76
N GLU A 97 -32.45 -1.20 26.98
CA GLU A 97 -33.03 -2.47 26.53
C GLU A 97 -32.23 -3.08 25.37
N LYS A 98 -31.59 -2.26 24.53
CA LYS A 98 -30.92 -2.69 23.30
C LYS A 98 -29.44 -2.31 23.22
N TYR A 99 -28.75 -2.35 24.36
CA TYR A 99 -27.36 -1.88 24.47
C TYR A 99 -26.44 -2.44 23.37
N HIS A 100 -26.43 -3.75 23.16
CA HIS A 100 -25.54 -4.39 22.18
C HIS A 100 -25.95 -4.15 20.72
N SER A 101 -27.24 -3.94 20.44
CA SER A 101 -27.69 -3.53 19.11
C SER A 101 -27.22 -2.11 18.78
N HIS A 102 -27.34 -1.19 19.74
CA HIS A 102 -26.82 0.17 19.58
C HIS A 102 -25.30 0.21 19.53
N PHE A 103 -24.64 -0.66 20.29
CA PHE A 103 -23.21 -0.82 20.20
C PHE A 103 -22.78 -1.31 18.80
N PHE A 104 -23.50 -2.27 18.22
CA PHE A 104 -23.22 -2.71 16.85
C PHE A 104 -23.24 -1.56 15.84
N ILE A 105 -24.24 -0.69 15.91
CA ILE A 105 -24.41 0.47 15.02
C ILE A 105 -23.18 1.39 15.11
N ILE A 106 -22.81 1.79 16.32
CA ILE A 106 -21.67 2.68 16.54
C ILE A 106 -20.35 2.00 16.17
N ALA A 107 -20.22 0.70 16.45
CA ALA A 107 -19.05 -0.08 16.09
C ALA A 107 -18.91 -0.26 14.57
N HIS A 108 -20.01 -0.28 13.81
CA HIS A 108 -20.02 -0.32 12.35
C HIS A 108 -19.45 0.97 11.78
N GLU A 109 -19.93 2.13 12.21
CA GLU A 109 -19.38 3.43 11.78
C GLU A 109 -17.91 3.60 12.21
N PHE A 110 -17.57 3.17 13.42
CA PHE A 110 -16.17 3.09 13.86
C PHE A 110 -15.34 2.21 12.93
N ALA A 111 -15.87 1.06 12.49
CA ALA A 111 -15.18 0.17 11.56
C ALA A 111 -14.93 0.85 10.21
N HIS A 112 -15.84 1.70 9.70
CA HIS A 112 -15.56 2.47 8.48
C HIS A 112 -14.34 3.39 8.63
N ILE A 113 -14.18 4.04 9.78
CA ILE A 113 -13.01 4.88 10.07
C ILE A 113 -11.76 4.03 10.29
N TYR A 114 -11.88 2.99 11.11
CA TYR A 114 -10.77 2.13 11.50
C TYR A 114 -10.19 1.35 10.30
N LEU A 115 -11.06 0.89 9.40
CA LEU A 115 -10.71 0.20 8.16
C LEU A 115 -10.42 1.15 7.00
N ARG A 116 -10.49 2.47 7.23
CA ARG A 116 -10.22 3.53 6.25
C ARG A 116 -11.08 3.43 4.98
N HIS A 117 -12.36 3.08 5.13
CA HIS A 117 -13.29 2.95 4.00
C HIS A 117 -13.52 4.27 3.24
N PHE A 118 -13.24 5.42 3.86
CA PHE A 118 -13.32 6.76 3.26
C PHE A 118 -12.06 7.16 2.47
N PHE A 119 -11.00 6.34 2.48
CA PHE A 119 -9.76 6.64 1.76
C PHE A 119 -9.94 6.64 0.24
N ILE A 120 -10.83 5.79 -0.27
CA ILE A 120 -11.16 5.75 -1.71
C ILE A 120 -12.13 6.90 -2.00
N ARG A 121 -11.67 7.93 -2.70
CA ARG A 121 -12.55 9.00 -3.19
C ARG A 121 -13.36 8.48 -4.37
N ASN A 122 -14.66 8.26 -4.17
CA ASN A 122 -15.61 7.66 -5.13
C ASN A 122 -15.45 6.14 -5.34
N PRO A 123 -15.65 5.32 -4.29
CA PRO A 123 -15.64 3.87 -4.44
C PRO A 123 -16.75 3.42 -5.41
N THR A 124 -16.46 2.40 -6.21
CA THR A 124 -17.47 1.71 -7.03
C THR A 124 -18.57 1.14 -6.13
N LEU A 125 -19.73 0.84 -6.71
CA LEU A 125 -20.84 0.22 -5.97
C LEU A 125 -20.44 -1.08 -5.28
N ALA A 126 -19.64 -1.92 -5.95
CA ALA A 126 -19.11 -3.15 -5.40
C ALA A 126 -18.14 -2.91 -4.22
N GLN A 127 -17.28 -1.90 -4.32
CA GLN A 127 -16.37 -1.51 -3.22
C GLN A 127 -17.14 -0.99 -2.01
N ARG A 128 -18.16 -0.13 -2.21
CA ARG A 128 -19.04 0.33 -1.13
C ARG A 128 -19.67 -0.85 -0.40
N ARG A 129 -20.27 -1.79 -1.13
CA ARG A 129 -20.85 -3.00 -0.52
C ARG A 129 -19.84 -3.83 0.23
N ALA A 130 -18.64 -4.02 -0.31
CA ALA A 130 -17.58 -4.74 0.38
C ALA A 130 -17.13 -4.03 1.67
N HIS A 131 -17.11 -2.69 1.67
CA HIS A 131 -16.82 -1.88 2.86
C HIS A 131 -17.89 -2.10 3.94
N GLU A 132 -19.18 -2.00 3.59
CA GLU A 132 -20.29 -2.25 4.51
C GLU A 132 -20.22 -3.65 5.14
N LEU A 133 -20.00 -4.70 4.34
CA LEU A 133 -19.89 -6.08 4.86
C LEU A 133 -18.67 -6.28 5.77
N LYS A 134 -17.55 -5.61 5.50
CA LYS A 134 -16.38 -5.64 6.38
C LYS A 134 -16.65 -4.92 7.69
N ALA A 135 -17.32 -3.78 7.63
CA ALA A 135 -17.73 -3.02 8.81
C ALA A 135 -18.69 -3.85 9.69
N ASP A 136 -19.68 -4.52 9.09
CA ASP A 136 -20.59 -5.45 9.78
C ASP A 136 -19.84 -6.58 10.48
N SER A 137 -18.91 -7.24 9.79
CA SER A 137 -18.12 -8.33 10.37
C SER A 137 -17.25 -7.86 11.54
N MET A 138 -16.63 -6.67 11.42
CA MET A 138 -15.80 -6.10 12.48
C MET A 138 -16.65 -5.69 13.68
N ALA A 139 -17.75 -4.97 13.45
CA ALA A 139 -18.70 -4.56 14.49
C ALA A 139 -19.23 -5.77 15.27
N ALA A 140 -19.61 -6.84 14.57
CA ALA A 140 -20.06 -8.08 15.19
C ALA A 140 -18.98 -8.72 16.10
N SER A 141 -17.71 -8.71 15.67
CA SER A 141 -16.61 -9.21 16.51
C SER A 141 -16.40 -8.39 17.78
N LEU A 142 -16.60 -7.07 17.70
CA LEU A 142 -16.51 -6.16 18.85
C LEU A 142 -17.69 -6.35 19.81
N VAL A 143 -18.90 -6.57 19.28
CA VAL A 143 -20.08 -6.91 20.09
C VAL A 143 -19.85 -8.22 20.84
N LYS A 144 -19.39 -9.27 20.15
CA LYS A 144 -19.01 -10.55 20.77
C LYS A 144 -17.97 -10.36 21.89
N ALA A 145 -16.92 -9.60 21.62
CA ALA A 145 -15.85 -9.33 22.59
C ALA A 145 -16.35 -8.59 23.85
N ASN A 146 -17.48 -7.89 23.76
CA ASN A 146 -18.11 -7.20 24.88
C ASN A 146 -19.33 -7.95 25.45
N GLY A 147 -19.48 -9.24 25.14
CA GLY A 147 -20.50 -10.11 25.72
C GLY A 147 -21.88 -10.04 25.06
N GLY A 148 -22.02 -9.34 23.94
CA GLY A 148 -23.25 -9.33 23.14
C GLY A 148 -23.41 -10.58 22.28
N GLY A 149 -24.66 -10.89 21.92
CA GLY A 149 -25.01 -12.03 21.09
C GLY A 149 -25.21 -11.66 19.61
N ILE A 150 -25.17 -12.66 18.74
CA ILE A 150 -25.37 -12.46 17.30
C ILE A 150 -26.75 -11.86 16.97
N ASN A 151 -27.77 -12.19 17.78
CA ASN A 151 -29.12 -11.66 17.63
C ASN A 151 -29.17 -10.14 17.87
N ASP A 152 -28.31 -9.58 18.73
CA ASP A 152 -28.25 -8.14 18.96
C ASP A 152 -27.84 -7.40 17.68
N CYS A 153 -26.88 -7.96 16.93
CA CYS A 153 -26.45 -7.45 15.63
C CYS A 153 -27.54 -7.60 14.56
N TYR A 154 -28.27 -8.72 14.55
CA TYR A 154 -29.39 -8.92 13.63
C TYR A 154 -30.52 -7.92 13.86
N VAL A 155 -30.90 -7.68 15.12
CA VAL A 155 -31.89 -6.67 15.49
C VAL A 155 -31.44 -5.28 15.02
N ALA A 156 -30.15 -4.95 15.17
CA ALA A 156 -29.62 -3.68 14.72
C ALA A 156 -29.76 -3.49 13.20
N VAL A 157 -29.29 -4.45 12.39
CA VAL A 157 -29.35 -4.33 10.93
C VAL A 157 -30.78 -4.38 10.37
N GLU A 158 -31.69 -5.10 11.03
CA GLU A 158 -33.12 -5.12 10.67
C GLU A 158 -33.84 -3.81 11.03
N SER A 159 -33.37 -3.10 12.06
CA SER A 159 -33.95 -1.83 12.51
C SER A 159 -33.55 -0.63 11.65
N MET A 160 -32.43 -0.74 10.92
CA MET A 160 -32.03 0.23 9.90
C MET A 160 -33.03 0.09 8.73
N LYS A 161 -34.02 0.98 8.67
CA LYS A 161 -35.09 0.95 7.66
C LYS A 161 -34.54 1.21 6.25
N PHE A 162 -33.97 0.20 5.62
CA PHE A 162 -33.72 0.19 4.18
C PHE A 162 -35.00 -0.31 3.51
N ASN A 163 -35.62 0.53 2.67
CA ASN A 163 -36.96 0.31 2.14
C ASN A 163 -37.04 -0.97 1.27
N PRO A 164 -37.71 -2.07 1.71
CA PRO A 164 -37.58 -3.38 1.07
C PRO A 164 -38.32 -3.55 -0.26
N ALA A 165 -39.11 -2.55 -0.67
CA ALA A 165 -40.11 -2.76 -1.72
C ALA A 165 -39.57 -2.67 -3.16
N ASN A 166 -38.35 -2.18 -3.38
CA ASN A 166 -37.76 -2.01 -4.73
C ASN A 166 -36.31 -2.54 -4.81
N GLU A 167 -35.99 -3.57 -4.02
CA GLU A 167 -34.66 -4.17 -3.91
C GLU A 167 -34.24 -4.91 -5.19
N THR A 168 -33.52 -4.22 -6.06
CA THR A 168 -32.49 -4.88 -6.89
C THR A 168 -31.12 -4.40 -6.42
N GLU A 169 -30.16 -5.32 -6.32
CA GLU A 169 -28.74 -5.03 -6.06
C GLU A 169 -28.09 -4.17 -7.18
N GLU A 170 -28.85 -3.45 -8.00
CA GLU A 170 -28.31 -2.69 -9.13
C GLU A 170 -28.18 -1.19 -8.82
N LEU A 171 -28.91 -0.65 -7.85
CA LEU A 171 -29.03 0.81 -7.66
C LEU A 171 -28.66 1.34 -6.26
N PHE A 172 -28.49 0.47 -5.25
CA PHE A 172 -28.35 0.92 -3.85
C PHE A 172 -26.97 0.57 -3.23
N PRO A 173 -26.32 1.50 -2.49
CA PRO A 173 -24.98 1.31 -1.95
C PRO A 173 -24.88 0.26 -0.83
N HIS A 174 -25.98 -0.03 -0.13
CA HIS A 174 -26.00 -1.01 0.96
C HIS A 174 -26.27 -2.44 0.45
N PRO A 175 -25.56 -3.46 0.97
CA PRO A 175 -25.81 -4.87 0.65
C PRO A 175 -27.20 -5.35 1.11
N SER A 176 -27.68 -6.44 0.53
CA SER A 176 -28.91 -7.12 0.99
C SER A 176 -28.82 -7.56 2.46
N LEU A 177 -29.97 -7.63 3.13
CA LEU A 177 -30.06 -8.01 4.54
C LEU A 177 -29.40 -9.38 4.81
N ASP A 178 -29.59 -10.35 3.92
CA ASP A 178 -28.99 -11.68 4.04
C ASP A 178 -27.45 -11.64 3.97
N ASN A 179 -26.90 -10.83 3.07
CA ASN A 179 -25.45 -10.64 2.97
C ASN A 179 -24.88 -9.98 4.22
N ARG A 180 -25.59 -9.00 4.80
CA ARG A 180 -25.18 -8.36 6.06
C ARG A 180 -25.23 -9.34 7.23
N LYS A 181 -26.28 -10.17 7.34
CA LYS A 181 -26.39 -11.24 8.36
C LYS A 181 -25.27 -12.27 8.23
N LEU A 182 -24.90 -12.64 7.00
CA LEU A 182 -23.76 -13.52 6.76
C LEU A 182 -22.44 -12.90 7.21
N ALA A 183 -22.23 -11.61 6.95
CA ALA A 183 -21.03 -10.90 7.42
C ALA A 183 -20.97 -10.81 8.95
N ILE A 184 -22.10 -10.54 9.60
CA ILE A 184 -22.23 -10.57 11.07
C ILE A 184 -21.84 -11.95 11.62
N SER A 185 -22.32 -13.04 11.00
CA SER A 185 -21.98 -14.41 11.41
C SER A 185 -20.48 -14.66 11.44
N LYS A 186 -19.73 -14.13 10.46
CA LYS A 186 -18.27 -14.24 10.40
C LYS A 186 -17.58 -13.55 11.59
N GLY A 187 -18.11 -12.41 12.03
CA GLY A 187 -17.60 -11.72 13.23
C GLY A 187 -17.75 -12.53 14.53
N PHE A 188 -18.67 -13.49 14.56
CA PHE A 188 -18.93 -14.36 15.72
C PHE A 188 -18.15 -15.68 15.71
N GLU A 189 -17.36 -15.97 14.68
CA GLU A 189 -16.54 -17.18 14.61
C GLU A 189 -15.56 -17.28 15.81
N PRO A 190 -15.18 -18.49 16.28
CA PRO A 190 -14.37 -18.69 17.49
C PRO A 190 -13.01 -17.99 17.48
N ASN A 191 -12.43 -17.79 16.29
CA ASN A 191 -11.18 -17.06 16.07
C ASN A 191 -11.41 -16.05 14.94
N PRO A 192 -12.10 -14.92 15.19
CA PRO A 192 -12.20 -13.90 14.17
C PRO A 192 -10.77 -13.46 13.88
N LYS A 193 -10.33 -13.57 12.62
CA LYS A 193 -8.98 -13.10 12.24
C LYS A 193 -8.84 -11.65 12.74
N PRO A 194 -7.78 -11.28 13.48
CA PRO A 194 -7.59 -9.91 13.93
C PRO A 194 -7.73 -8.97 12.73
N ILE A 195 -8.68 -8.05 12.82
CA ILE A 195 -8.88 -7.05 11.78
C ILE A 195 -7.98 -5.89 12.18
N GLU A 196 -6.76 -5.86 11.62
CA GLU A 196 -5.80 -4.78 11.87
C GLU A 196 -6.20 -3.51 11.12
N ALA A 197 -6.24 -2.36 11.81
CA ALA A 197 -6.28 -1.05 11.15
C ALA A 197 -5.02 -0.85 10.33
N PHE A 198 -5.18 -0.58 9.04
CA PHE A 198 -4.07 -0.34 8.12
C PHE A 198 -3.39 1.00 8.42
N LYS A 199 -2.27 0.98 9.17
CA LYS A 199 -1.59 2.22 9.56
C LYS A 199 -0.84 2.99 8.46
N ALA A 200 -0.58 2.56 7.22
CA ALA A 200 0.48 3.15 6.36
C ALA A 200 1.86 3.30 7.07
N THR A 201 2.88 2.62 6.58
CA THR A 201 4.21 2.70 7.20
C THR A 201 4.77 4.10 6.96
N PRO A 202 5.20 4.84 7.99
CA PRO A 202 5.84 6.13 7.79
C PRO A 202 7.05 5.98 6.87
N TYR A 203 7.15 6.88 5.88
CA TYR A 203 8.27 6.92 4.96
C TYR A 203 8.78 8.33 4.76
N LYS A 204 10.08 8.45 4.51
CA LYS A 204 10.73 9.67 4.03
C LYS A 204 10.74 9.61 2.50
N ASP A 205 10.10 10.58 1.87
CA ASP A 205 10.21 10.78 0.43
C ASP A 205 11.38 11.74 0.18
N TYR A 206 12.46 11.23 -0.39
CA TYR A 206 13.65 12.03 -0.64
C TYR A 206 13.54 12.88 -1.91
N MET A 207 12.39 12.89 -2.60
CA MET A 207 12.33 13.09 -4.05
C MET A 207 11.30 14.09 -4.53
N ILE A 208 11.15 15.23 -3.84
CA ILE A 208 10.44 16.38 -4.42
C ILE A 208 11.30 17.10 -5.51
N LYS A 209 12.44 16.55 -5.96
CA LYS A 209 13.35 17.22 -6.92
C LYS A 209 13.86 16.40 -8.12
N LEU A 210 13.50 15.12 -8.30
CA LEU A 210 14.15 14.26 -9.32
C LEU A 210 13.38 13.99 -10.61
N GLY A 211 12.35 14.78 -10.92
CA GLY A 211 11.67 14.77 -12.23
C GLY A 211 10.93 13.46 -12.54
N ASN A 212 11.67 12.42 -12.93
CA ASN A 212 11.16 11.13 -13.40
C ASN A 212 11.32 9.97 -12.39
N TYR A 213 11.87 10.21 -11.21
CA TYR A 213 12.02 9.17 -10.18
C TYR A 213 11.47 9.62 -8.83
N SER A 214 11.12 8.65 -7.99
CA SER A 214 10.91 8.81 -6.55
C SER A 214 11.61 7.69 -5.78
N PHE A 215 11.91 7.94 -4.51
CA PHE A 215 12.80 7.14 -3.67
C PHE A 215 12.32 7.34 -2.24
N LEU A 216 11.78 6.26 -1.69
CA LEU A 216 11.11 6.25 -0.40
C LEU A 216 11.93 5.41 0.56
N GLU A 217 12.13 5.92 1.77
CA GLU A 217 12.73 5.17 2.87
C GLU A 217 11.69 4.93 3.95
N TYR A 218 11.46 3.67 4.26
CA TYR A 218 10.57 3.19 5.30
C TYR A 218 11.41 2.76 6.50
N GLU A 219 11.11 3.32 7.67
CA GLU A 219 11.73 2.87 8.91
C GLU A 219 11.07 1.54 9.33
N GLY A 220 11.85 0.46 9.41
CA GLY A 220 11.37 -0.85 9.88
C GLY A 220 10.82 -1.76 8.77
N THR A 221 9.51 -1.75 8.55
CA THR A 221 8.79 -2.72 7.68
C THR A 221 8.17 -2.05 6.48
N LEU A 222 8.20 -2.69 5.31
CA LEU A 222 7.39 -2.30 4.16
C LEU A 222 6.28 -3.32 3.95
N ARG A 223 5.03 -2.88 3.91
CA ARG A 223 3.88 -3.75 3.61
C ARG A 223 3.45 -3.56 2.18
N GLY A 224 2.85 -4.60 1.60
CA GLY A 224 2.29 -4.51 0.26
C GLY A 224 1.27 -3.38 0.11
N GLN A 225 0.48 -3.11 1.16
CA GLN A 225 -0.48 -2.00 1.18
C GLN A 225 0.20 -0.64 1.08
N ASP A 226 1.41 -0.46 1.60
CA ASP A 226 2.12 0.83 1.55
C ASP A 226 2.52 1.17 0.10
N ILE A 227 2.83 0.15 -0.71
CA ILE A 227 3.10 0.27 -2.14
C ILE A 227 1.82 0.58 -2.91
N GLU A 228 0.72 -0.12 -2.62
CA GLU A 228 -0.58 0.13 -3.24
C GLU A 228 -1.11 1.54 -2.91
N ASP A 229 -0.95 1.98 -1.66
CA ASP A 229 -1.32 3.33 -1.18
C ASP A 229 -0.48 4.40 -1.89
N TYR A 230 0.84 4.20 -2.01
CA TYR A 230 1.71 5.14 -2.74
C TYR A 230 1.36 5.19 -4.22
N PHE A 231 1.18 4.04 -4.87
CA PHE A 231 0.72 3.97 -6.26
C PHE A 231 -0.59 4.76 -6.44
N SER A 232 -1.61 4.46 -5.63
CA SER A 232 -2.93 5.09 -5.70
C SER A 232 -2.88 6.61 -5.47
N LYS A 233 -2.06 7.06 -4.51
CA LYS A 233 -1.90 8.48 -4.18
C LYS A 233 -1.29 9.30 -5.32
N TYR A 234 -0.35 8.74 -6.07
CA TYR A 234 0.41 9.49 -7.09
C TYR A 234 0.03 9.13 -8.55
N ASN A 235 -0.71 8.06 -8.80
CA ASN A 235 -1.06 7.63 -10.16
C ASN A 235 -2.14 8.50 -10.84
N SER A 236 -2.97 9.24 -10.09
CA SER A 236 -3.93 10.18 -10.70
C SER A 236 -3.29 11.44 -11.29
N SER A 237 -1.97 11.68 -11.11
CA SER A 237 -1.31 12.90 -11.59
C SER A 237 0.14 12.73 -12.05
N ASN A 238 0.83 11.64 -11.66
CA ASN A 238 2.28 11.52 -11.85
C ASN A 238 2.76 10.22 -12.49
N ASN A 239 1.88 9.26 -12.82
CA ASN A 239 2.24 8.05 -13.56
C ASN A 239 3.48 7.34 -12.98
N LEU A 240 3.47 6.94 -11.70
CA LEU A 240 4.64 6.36 -11.03
C LEU A 240 4.44 4.86 -10.80
N PHE A 241 5.51 4.07 -10.95
CA PHE A 241 5.50 2.65 -10.58
C PHE A 241 6.84 2.20 -9.96
N PRO A 242 6.86 1.20 -9.08
CA PRO A 242 8.09 0.73 -8.44
C PRO A 242 8.97 -0.05 -9.44
N ILE A 243 10.26 0.27 -9.48
CA ILE A 243 11.27 -0.45 -10.28
C ILE A 243 12.22 -1.27 -9.41
N SER A 244 12.30 -0.98 -8.11
CA SER A 244 13.14 -1.74 -7.18
C SER A 244 12.65 -1.55 -5.74
N ILE A 245 12.66 -2.64 -4.97
CA ILE A 245 12.33 -2.65 -3.55
C ILE A 245 13.37 -3.50 -2.82
N PHE A 246 13.95 -2.97 -1.74
CA PHE A 246 15.04 -3.64 -1.04
C PHE A 246 15.15 -3.23 0.43
N LYS A 247 15.83 -4.05 1.24
CA LYS A 247 16.09 -3.79 2.66
C LYS A 247 17.58 -3.58 2.92
N TYR A 248 17.96 -2.44 3.51
CA TYR A 248 19.34 -2.11 3.88
C TYR A 248 19.40 -1.43 5.25
N LYS A 249 20.35 -1.83 6.12
CA LYS A 249 20.53 -1.28 7.48
C LYS A 249 19.20 -1.12 8.24
N ASP A 250 18.40 -2.19 8.24
CA ASP A 250 17.08 -2.26 8.91
C ASP A 250 16.00 -1.28 8.39
N LYS A 251 16.22 -0.73 7.19
CA LYS A 251 15.25 0.11 6.50
C LYS A 251 14.84 -0.52 5.19
N PHE A 252 13.58 -0.31 4.79
CA PHE A 252 13.16 -0.62 3.43
C PHE A 252 13.25 0.60 2.56
N TYR A 253 13.59 0.36 1.30
CA TYR A 253 13.65 1.37 0.27
C TYR A 253 12.80 0.93 -0.91
N SER A 254 12.08 1.86 -1.50
CA SER A 254 11.39 1.63 -2.78
C SER A 254 11.74 2.74 -3.76
N VAL A 255 12.10 2.35 -4.97
CA VAL A 255 12.43 3.26 -6.06
C VAL A 255 11.32 3.20 -7.08
N TRP A 256 10.83 4.37 -7.47
CA TRP A 256 9.72 4.54 -8.38
C TRP A 256 10.16 5.31 -9.60
N LYS A 257 9.64 4.93 -10.76
CA LYS A 257 9.88 5.57 -12.05
C LYS A 257 8.60 6.15 -12.59
N LYS A 258 8.70 7.35 -13.16
CA LYS A 258 7.63 8.04 -13.87
C LYS A 258 7.53 7.50 -15.29
N ILE A 259 6.31 7.20 -15.73
CA ILE A 259 5.99 6.78 -17.09
C ILE A 259 5.30 7.89 -17.85
N ASN A 260 5.69 8.02 -19.12
CA ASN A 260 5.13 9.03 -20.00
C ASN A 260 3.78 8.59 -20.57
N ASN A 261 3.60 7.29 -20.80
CA ASN A 261 2.37 6.70 -21.35
C ASN A 261 1.93 5.52 -20.49
N VAL A 262 0.84 5.68 -19.74
CA VAL A 262 0.27 4.63 -18.88
C VAL A 262 -0.38 3.52 -19.71
N SER A 263 -0.84 3.82 -20.94
CA SER A 263 -1.58 2.85 -21.75
C SER A 263 -0.75 1.68 -22.27
N ASP A 264 0.59 1.81 -22.22
CA ASP A 264 1.50 0.72 -22.56
C ASP A 264 1.73 -0.22 -21.37
N TYR A 265 1.19 0.07 -20.19
CA TYR A 265 1.46 -0.69 -18.96
C TYR A 265 0.20 -1.38 -18.42
N ASP A 266 0.38 -2.59 -17.89
CA ASP A 266 -0.62 -3.30 -17.09
C ASP A 266 -0.12 -3.55 -15.68
N PHE A 267 -1.02 -3.40 -14.71
CA PHE A 267 -0.68 -3.29 -13.30
C PHE A 267 -1.44 -4.32 -12.46
N PHE A 268 -0.70 -5.14 -11.72
CA PHE A 268 -1.22 -6.17 -10.83
C PHE A 268 -0.71 -5.95 -9.41
N PHE A 269 -1.51 -5.29 -8.58
CA PHE A 269 -1.17 -5.00 -7.17
C PHE A 269 -2.02 -5.84 -6.20
N GLY A 270 -1.41 -6.29 -5.09
CA GLY A 270 -2.15 -6.83 -3.94
C GLY A 270 -2.59 -8.31 -4.06
N TYR A 271 -2.09 -9.07 -5.03
CA TYR A 271 -2.50 -10.46 -5.27
C TYR A 271 -1.86 -11.43 -4.26
N LYS A 272 -2.65 -12.29 -3.61
CA LYS A 272 -2.10 -13.27 -2.63
C LYS A 272 -1.31 -14.41 -3.28
N SER A 273 -1.80 -14.90 -4.41
CA SER A 273 -1.12 -15.88 -5.27
C SER A 273 -0.62 -15.20 -6.52
N PHE A 274 0.46 -15.71 -7.13
CA PHE A 274 0.95 -15.18 -8.40
C PHE A 274 -0.16 -15.30 -9.46
N PRO A 275 -0.59 -14.20 -10.12
CA PRO A 275 -1.71 -14.24 -11.05
C PRO A 275 -1.30 -14.75 -12.43
N SER A 276 -0.77 -15.98 -12.49
CA SER A 276 -0.16 -16.61 -13.67
C SER A 276 -1.04 -16.52 -14.91
N ASP A 277 -2.33 -16.83 -14.79
CA ASP A 277 -3.24 -16.90 -15.93
C ASP A 277 -3.47 -15.51 -16.57
N LYS A 278 -3.52 -14.46 -15.74
CA LYS A 278 -3.69 -13.09 -16.22
C LYS A 278 -2.40 -12.58 -16.85
N ILE A 279 -1.27 -12.83 -16.19
CA ILE A 279 0.04 -12.43 -16.69
C ILE A 279 0.34 -13.14 -18.01
N GLN A 280 0.08 -14.45 -18.10
CA GLN A 280 0.31 -15.21 -19.33
C GLN A 280 -0.56 -14.67 -20.47
N LYS A 281 -1.83 -14.36 -20.21
CA LYS A 281 -2.70 -13.75 -21.21
C LYS A 281 -2.16 -12.43 -21.74
N ASP A 282 -1.63 -11.56 -20.88
CA ASP A 282 -1.07 -10.28 -21.32
C ASP A 282 0.26 -10.48 -22.04
N MET A 283 1.09 -11.42 -21.60
CA MET A 283 2.32 -11.81 -22.29
C MET A 283 2.05 -12.33 -23.70
N ASP A 284 1.00 -13.14 -23.88
CA ASP A 284 0.53 -13.60 -25.20
C ASP A 284 0.07 -12.44 -26.09
N ASN A 285 -0.30 -11.29 -25.50
CA ASN A 285 -0.67 -10.05 -26.19
C ASN A 285 0.50 -9.07 -26.39
N GLY A 286 1.73 -9.53 -26.17
CA GLY A 286 2.95 -8.77 -26.44
C GLY A 286 3.46 -7.94 -25.27
N TYR A 287 3.02 -8.24 -24.05
CA TYR A 287 3.54 -7.62 -22.84
C TYR A 287 4.74 -8.38 -22.27
N ASN A 288 5.64 -7.66 -21.62
CA ASN A 288 6.75 -8.20 -20.84
C ASN A 288 6.64 -7.71 -19.39
N ILE A 289 6.99 -8.57 -18.43
CA ILE A 289 7.20 -8.23 -17.03
C ILE A 289 8.40 -7.28 -16.94
N GLU A 290 8.14 -6.07 -16.43
CA GLU A 290 9.14 -5.04 -16.11
C GLU A 290 9.51 -5.04 -14.64
N PHE A 291 8.54 -5.33 -13.77
CA PHE A 291 8.74 -5.39 -12.33
C PHE A 291 7.90 -6.49 -11.72
N MET A 292 8.52 -7.23 -10.81
CA MET A 292 7.86 -8.28 -10.04
C MET A 292 8.51 -8.39 -8.67
N GLU A 293 7.73 -8.27 -7.61
CA GLU A 293 8.18 -8.51 -6.23
C GLU A 293 7.01 -9.01 -5.38
N LYS A 294 7.28 -9.84 -4.37
CA LYS A 294 6.30 -10.25 -3.36
C LYS A 294 6.65 -9.57 -2.03
N ILE A 295 5.70 -8.80 -1.48
CA ILE A 295 5.89 -8.05 -0.24
C ILE A 295 4.70 -8.31 0.66
N ASP A 296 4.95 -8.81 1.88
CA ASP A 296 3.91 -9.09 2.88
C ASP A 296 2.80 -9.99 2.31
N ASP A 297 3.22 -11.11 1.71
CA ASP A 297 2.39 -12.09 1.02
C ASP A 297 1.56 -11.55 -0.16
N ARG A 298 1.88 -10.36 -0.67
CA ARG A 298 1.22 -9.76 -1.83
C ARG A 298 2.17 -9.62 -3.00
N TRP A 299 1.73 -10.10 -4.16
CA TRP A 299 2.39 -9.92 -5.44
C TRP A 299 2.10 -8.55 -6.03
N PHE A 300 3.17 -7.97 -6.56
CA PHE A 300 3.20 -6.74 -7.32
C PHE A 300 3.85 -7.05 -8.65
N VAL A 301 3.08 -6.99 -9.73
CA VAL A 301 3.56 -7.28 -11.09
C VAL A 301 3.17 -6.15 -12.01
N ILE A 302 4.12 -5.73 -12.83
CA ILE A 302 3.96 -4.64 -13.78
C ILE A 302 4.45 -5.13 -15.12
N LEU A 303 3.58 -5.00 -16.10
CA LEU A 303 3.81 -5.40 -17.46
C LEU A 303 3.94 -4.15 -18.34
N LEU A 304 4.81 -4.20 -19.34
CA LEU A 304 4.94 -3.20 -20.40
C LEU A 304 4.73 -3.86 -21.75
N LYS A 305 3.93 -3.24 -22.60
CA LYS A 305 3.71 -3.63 -23.98
C LYS A 305 4.89 -3.21 -24.83
N HIS A 306 5.58 -4.19 -25.41
CA HIS A 306 6.68 -3.94 -26.34
C HIS A 306 6.21 -4.18 -27.77
N GLN A 307 6.79 -3.46 -28.74
CA GLN A 307 6.52 -3.71 -30.15
C GLN A 307 7.05 -5.08 -30.60
N ASN A 308 8.13 -5.54 -29.96
CA ASN A 308 8.68 -6.88 -30.10
C ASN A 308 8.60 -7.54 -28.71
N SER A 309 7.74 -8.55 -28.56
CA SER A 309 7.68 -9.30 -27.31
C SER A 309 8.90 -10.18 -27.16
N PHE A 310 9.53 -10.12 -25.99
CA PHE A 310 10.55 -11.10 -25.67
C PHE A 310 9.82 -12.34 -25.15
N SER A 311 10.33 -13.54 -25.46
CA SER A 311 9.80 -14.75 -24.85
C SER A 311 10.30 -14.82 -23.40
N GLN A 312 9.56 -14.20 -22.48
CA GLN A 312 9.84 -14.30 -21.07
C GLN A 312 9.17 -15.54 -20.47
N ARG A 313 9.74 -16.07 -19.39
CA ARG A 313 9.18 -17.19 -18.64
C ARG A 313 9.42 -17.03 -17.14
N THR A 314 8.49 -17.54 -16.35
CA THR A 314 8.66 -17.70 -14.90
C THR A 314 8.95 -19.17 -14.60
N LEU A 315 9.97 -19.43 -13.78
CA LEU A 315 10.35 -20.77 -13.33
C LEU A 315 10.36 -20.81 -11.81
N TYR A 316 9.86 -21.90 -11.25
CA TYR A 316 9.73 -22.08 -9.80
C TYR A 316 10.73 -23.14 -9.34
N PHE A 317 11.64 -22.74 -8.45
CA PHE A 317 12.65 -23.60 -7.84
C PHE A 317 12.37 -23.72 -6.36
N LYS A 318 12.45 -24.92 -5.76
CA LYS A 318 12.20 -25.05 -4.32
C LYS A 318 13.35 -24.40 -3.57
N LYS A 319 13.09 -23.80 -2.42
CA LYS A 319 14.13 -23.15 -1.61
C LYS A 319 15.23 -24.12 -1.18
N ASP A 320 14.85 -25.32 -0.74
CA ASP A 320 15.78 -26.33 -0.21
C ASP A 320 16.74 -26.89 -1.28
N ASP A 321 16.42 -26.76 -2.57
CA ASP A 321 17.22 -27.24 -3.70
C ASP A 321 17.59 -26.12 -4.70
N PHE A 322 17.42 -24.87 -4.28
CA PHE A 322 17.43 -23.72 -5.19
C PHE A 322 18.75 -23.59 -5.95
N LEU A 323 19.88 -23.59 -5.23
CA LEU A 323 21.20 -23.36 -5.81
C LEU A 323 21.54 -24.47 -6.82
N ASP A 324 21.37 -25.74 -6.42
CA ASP A 324 21.67 -26.89 -7.28
C ASP A 324 20.77 -26.91 -8.52
N SER A 325 19.47 -26.62 -8.35
CA SER A 325 18.51 -26.64 -9.46
C SER A 325 18.72 -25.47 -10.42
N LEU A 326 19.04 -24.29 -9.89
CA LEU A 326 19.31 -23.11 -10.71
C LEU A 326 20.64 -23.25 -11.46
N GLU A 327 21.70 -23.74 -10.81
CA GLU A 327 22.97 -24.02 -11.48
C GLU A 327 22.79 -25.07 -12.57
N ALA A 328 22.06 -26.15 -12.30
CA ALA A 328 21.76 -27.18 -13.28
C ALA A 328 20.92 -26.65 -14.46
N PHE A 329 19.97 -25.75 -14.19
CA PHE A 329 19.18 -25.09 -15.22
C PHE A 329 20.08 -24.22 -16.10
N LEU A 330 20.81 -23.27 -15.51
CA LEU A 330 21.64 -22.32 -16.23
C LEU A 330 22.72 -23.03 -17.04
N ASN A 331 23.42 -24.02 -16.48
CA ASN A 331 24.44 -24.80 -17.21
C ASN A 331 23.88 -25.58 -18.41
N ARG A 332 22.58 -25.89 -18.45
CA ARG A 332 21.91 -26.53 -19.59
C ARG A 332 21.34 -25.52 -20.58
N SER A 333 21.01 -24.32 -20.12
CA SER A 333 20.23 -23.32 -20.85
C SER A 333 21.04 -22.10 -21.30
N THR A 334 22.34 -22.05 -21.01
CA THR A 334 23.20 -20.84 -21.17
C THR A 334 23.24 -20.22 -22.56
N ARG A 335 22.77 -20.89 -23.61
CA ARG A 335 22.76 -20.30 -24.97
C ARG A 335 21.50 -19.52 -25.32
N ASP A 336 20.44 -19.70 -24.53
CA ASP A 336 19.12 -19.23 -24.93
C ASP A 336 18.48 -18.30 -23.90
N TYR A 337 19.03 -18.08 -22.69
CA TYR A 337 18.33 -17.32 -21.64
C TYR A 337 19.20 -16.32 -20.87
N SER A 338 18.66 -15.13 -20.59
CA SER A 338 19.11 -14.21 -19.55
C SER A 338 18.23 -14.28 -18.30
N VAL A 339 18.82 -14.02 -17.13
CA VAL A 339 18.09 -13.91 -15.86
C VAL A 339 17.83 -12.44 -15.57
N GLN A 340 16.56 -12.03 -15.48
CA GLN A 340 16.18 -10.65 -15.14
C GLN A 340 16.01 -10.43 -13.65
N ASN A 341 15.37 -11.37 -12.95
CA ASN A 341 15.07 -11.25 -11.53
C ASN A 341 14.90 -12.62 -10.88
N ILE A 342 15.09 -12.68 -9.56
CA ILE A 342 14.80 -13.83 -8.71
C ILE A 342 13.92 -13.32 -7.58
N VAL A 343 12.70 -13.82 -7.43
CA VAL A 343 11.77 -13.35 -6.39
C VAL A 343 11.56 -14.45 -5.36
N ASP A 344 11.72 -14.11 -4.08
CA ASP A 344 11.32 -15.00 -2.99
C ASP A 344 9.79 -14.99 -2.88
N ASP A 345 9.15 -16.14 -3.05
CA ASP A 345 7.70 -16.26 -2.93
C ASP A 345 7.19 -16.28 -1.48
N GLY A 346 8.06 -16.16 -0.48
CA GLY A 346 7.71 -16.21 0.95
C GLY A 346 7.32 -17.60 1.48
N ASP A 347 6.95 -18.54 0.61
CA ASP A 347 6.36 -19.82 0.96
C ASP A 347 7.38 -20.96 0.81
N SER A 348 7.68 -21.36 -0.42
CA SER A 348 8.46 -22.59 -0.69
C SER A 348 9.36 -22.49 -1.93
N TYR A 349 9.28 -21.41 -2.68
CA TYR A 349 9.95 -21.28 -3.96
C TYR A 349 10.70 -19.95 -4.13
N HIS A 350 11.73 -20.01 -4.96
CA HIS A 350 12.25 -18.84 -5.66
C HIS A 350 11.71 -18.85 -7.10
N VAL A 351 11.19 -17.69 -7.53
CA VAL A 351 10.66 -17.48 -8.86
C VAL A 351 11.71 -16.77 -9.71
N LEU A 352 12.23 -17.48 -10.70
CA LEU A 352 13.17 -16.93 -11.68
C LEU A 352 12.40 -16.33 -12.86
N LEU A 353 12.70 -15.06 -13.18
CA LEU A 353 12.25 -14.43 -14.42
C LEU A 353 13.37 -14.49 -15.46
N THR A 354 13.12 -15.21 -16.56
CA THR A 354 14.09 -15.37 -17.65
C THR A 354 13.60 -14.80 -18.95
N VAL A 355 14.51 -14.36 -19.82
CA VAL A 355 14.22 -13.90 -21.18
C VAL A 355 15.01 -14.69 -22.19
N LEU A 356 14.39 -15.09 -23.30
CA LEU A 356 15.13 -15.71 -24.40
C LEU A 356 16.10 -14.71 -25.05
N THR A 357 17.38 -15.09 -25.19
CA THR A 357 18.44 -14.27 -25.78
C THR A 357 19.18 -15.02 -26.89
N ASP A 358 19.70 -14.30 -27.88
CA ASP A 358 20.45 -14.88 -29.00
C ASP A 358 21.95 -15.02 -28.65
N ASN A 359 22.44 -16.26 -28.44
CA ASN A 359 23.86 -16.66 -28.52
C ASN A 359 24.91 -15.90 -27.69
N ASP A 360 24.53 -15.10 -26.69
CA ASP A 360 25.51 -14.54 -25.76
C ASP A 360 26.13 -15.65 -24.89
N GLU A 361 27.38 -15.48 -24.46
CA GLU A 361 28.01 -16.33 -23.44
C GLU A 361 27.78 -15.70 -22.06
N PRO A 362 26.68 -15.99 -21.36
CA PRO A 362 26.48 -15.47 -20.03
C PRO A 362 27.43 -16.14 -19.05
N ALA A 363 27.84 -15.39 -18.02
CA ALA A 363 28.44 -15.95 -16.84
C ALA A 363 27.56 -15.65 -15.62
N PHE A 364 27.41 -16.64 -14.75
CA PHE A 364 26.69 -16.47 -13.50
C PHE A 364 27.49 -17.05 -12.34
N GLY A 365 27.13 -16.66 -11.12
CA GLY A 365 27.74 -17.24 -9.93
C GLY A 365 27.05 -16.85 -8.64
N PHE A 366 27.32 -17.64 -7.60
CA PHE A 366 26.88 -17.43 -6.23
C PHE A 366 28.07 -17.16 -5.32
N PHE A 367 27.96 -16.14 -4.47
CA PHE A 367 29.05 -15.71 -3.60
C PHE A 367 28.55 -15.49 -2.18
N ASN A 368 29.33 -15.90 -1.19
CA ASN A 368 28.99 -15.71 0.22
C ASN A 368 29.26 -14.27 0.70
N ASP A 369 30.05 -13.52 -0.06
CA ASP A 369 30.47 -12.17 0.30
C ASP A 369 30.80 -11.33 -0.95
N ALA A 370 30.81 -10.03 -0.74
CA ALA A 370 31.06 -9.05 -1.80
C ALA A 370 32.49 -9.13 -2.37
N ASP A 371 33.48 -9.62 -1.62
CA ASP A 371 34.88 -9.65 -2.08
C ASP A 371 35.07 -10.77 -3.11
N ASN A 372 34.52 -11.95 -2.82
CA ASN A 372 34.46 -13.08 -3.74
C ASN A 372 33.67 -12.74 -5.02
N PHE A 373 32.52 -12.08 -4.87
CA PHE A 373 31.79 -11.54 -6.02
C PHE A 373 32.65 -10.57 -6.86
N ASN A 374 33.29 -9.57 -6.23
CA ASN A 374 34.07 -8.57 -6.96
C ASN A 374 35.29 -9.19 -7.66
N LYS A 375 35.88 -10.24 -7.06
CA LYS A 375 36.92 -11.04 -7.71
C LYS A 375 36.37 -11.72 -8.98
N TRP A 376 35.29 -12.48 -8.85
CA TRP A 376 34.65 -13.14 -9.98
C TRP A 376 34.23 -12.16 -11.08
N TYR A 377 33.62 -11.03 -10.72
CA TYR A 377 33.19 -10.03 -11.69
C TYR A 377 34.36 -9.46 -12.50
N ARG A 378 35.51 -9.21 -11.87
CA ARG A 378 36.72 -8.75 -12.58
C ARG A 378 37.31 -9.80 -13.51
N GLU A 379 37.19 -11.07 -13.16
CA GLU A 379 37.69 -12.18 -13.97
C GLU A 379 36.79 -12.46 -15.18
N ASN A 380 35.48 -12.19 -15.08
CA ASN A 380 34.51 -12.51 -16.12
C ASN A 380 34.09 -11.31 -17.00
N ARG A 381 34.36 -10.06 -16.58
CA ARG A 381 34.05 -8.85 -17.36
C ARG A 381 34.82 -8.70 -18.68
N GLU A 382 35.87 -9.50 -18.92
CA GLU A 382 36.61 -9.44 -20.19
C GLU A 382 35.74 -9.89 -21.37
N ASN A 383 34.76 -10.77 -21.10
CA ASN A 383 33.84 -11.32 -22.10
C ASN A 383 32.40 -10.84 -21.89
N SER A 384 32.16 -9.87 -21.00
CA SER A 384 30.83 -9.36 -20.67
C SER A 384 30.90 -7.86 -20.43
N ASN A 385 30.11 -7.08 -21.14
CA ASN A 385 30.08 -5.63 -20.98
C ASN A 385 29.09 -5.15 -19.90
N TYR A 386 28.26 -6.04 -19.32
CA TYR A 386 27.18 -5.64 -18.43
C TYR A 386 26.85 -6.64 -17.32
N LEU A 387 26.67 -6.11 -16.11
CA LEU A 387 26.07 -6.82 -14.99
C LEU A 387 24.55 -6.68 -15.05
N TYR A 388 23.91 -7.67 -15.66
CA TYR A 388 22.50 -7.63 -16.02
C TYR A 388 21.57 -7.86 -14.83
N CYS A 389 21.86 -8.89 -14.02
CA CYS A 389 21.12 -9.13 -12.78
C CYS A 389 22.09 -9.35 -11.62
N TRP A 390 21.77 -8.77 -10.48
CA TRP A 390 22.51 -9.00 -9.25
C TRP A 390 21.60 -8.85 -8.03
N LYS A 391 21.38 -9.94 -7.29
CA LYS A 391 20.46 -10.00 -6.14
C LYS A 391 21.07 -10.78 -4.97
N TYR A 392 20.67 -10.44 -3.74
CA TYR A 392 21.02 -11.20 -2.55
C TYR A 392 19.85 -12.11 -2.18
N VAL A 393 20.08 -13.43 -2.21
CA VAL A 393 19.06 -14.47 -1.99
C VAL A 393 19.66 -15.54 -1.07
N ASP A 394 18.94 -15.89 -0.01
CA ASP A 394 19.32 -16.96 0.94
C ASP A 394 20.76 -16.87 1.46
N GLY A 395 21.24 -15.66 1.78
CA GLY A 395 22.59 -15.47 2.31
C GLY A 395 23.70 -15.40 1.26
N HIS A 396 23.35 -15.46 -0.03
CA HIS A 396 24.29 -15.48 -1.15
C HIS A 396 24.01 -14.34 -2.12
N PHE A 397 25.07 -13.82 -2.74
CA PHE A 397 24.97 -12.94 -3.90
C PHE A 397 24.85 -13.78 -5.16
N PHE A 398 23.73 -13.67 -5.86
CA PHE A 398 23.58 -14.18 -7.22
C PHE A 398 23.92 -13.09 -8.22
N ALA A 399 24.88 -13.31 -9.10
CA ALA A 399 25.17 -12.41 -10.21
C ALA A 399 25.00 -13.10 -11.55
N PHE A 400 24.51 -12.33 -12.53
CA PHE A 400 24.38 -12.71 -13.92
C PHE A 400 24.95 -11.58 -14.78
N ILE A 401 26.02 -11.86 -15.51
CA ILE A 401 26.64 -10.95 -16.46
C ILE A 401 26.43 -11.46 -17.89
N MET A 402 26.29 -10.53 -18.82
CA MET A 402 26.16 -10.84 -20.24
C MET A 402 26.69 -9.69 -21.09
N ASN A 403 26.84 -9.93 -22.40
CA ASN A 403 27.00 -8.86 -23.36
C ASN A 403 25.62 -8.30 -23.71
N HIS A 404 25.44 -7.00 -23.55
CA HIS A 404 24.25 -6.29 -23.98
C HIS A 404 24.63 -5.40 -25.16
N SER A 405 23.90 -5.50 -26.28
CA SER A 405 24.19 -4.79 -27.53
C SER A 405 24.31 -3.28 -27.35
N ASP A 406 23.47 -2.72 -26.48
CA ASP A 406 23.35 -1.28 -26.33
C ASP A 406 24.35 -0.67 -25.34
N VAL A 407 25.13 -1.47 -24.61
CA VAL A 407 26.00 -0.95 -23.55
C VAL A 407 27.11 -0.06 -24.08
N ASP A 408 27.58 -0.30 -25.30
CA ASP A 408 28.55 0.58 -25.95
C ASP A 408 27.97 1.98 -26.20
N THR A 409 26.64 2.09 -26.32
CA THR A 409 25.91 3.35 -26.42
C THR A 409 25.65 3.99 -25.05
N TRP A 410 25.99 3.33 -23.94
CA TRP A 410 25.71 3.83 -22.59
C TRP A 410 26.97 4.36 -21.88
N SER A 411 26.77 5.37 -21.04
CA SER A 411 27.70 5.76 -19.99
C SER A 411 27.23 5.14 -18.68
N ILE A 412 28.00 4.20 -18.15
CA ILE A 412 27.65 3.47 -16.92
C ILE A 412 28.45 4.02 -15.73
N ARG A 413 27.79 4.14 -14.59
CA ARG A 413 28.37 4.48 -13.28
C ARG A 413 27.83 3.53 -12.22
N SER A 414 28.67 3.12 -11.28
CA SER A 414 28.28 2.28 -10.16
C SER A 414 28.74 2.91 -8.86
N PHE A 415 27.86 2.96 -7.87
CA PHE A 415 28.11 3.57 -6.57
C PHE A 415 27.95 2.53 -5.48
N ASP A 416 28.99 2.34 -4.66
CA ASP A 416 28.99 1.46 -3.52
C ASP A 416 28.88 2.28 -2.23
N GLY A 417 27.83 2.05 -1.44
CA GLY A 417 27.63 2.76 -0.18
C GLY A 417 26.69 3.96 -0.30
N THR A 418 25.84 4.11 0.70
CA THR A 418 24.62 4.92 0.62
C THR A 418 24.82 6.38 0.97
N ASP A 419 25.73 7.08 0.29
CA ASP A 419 25.57 8.53 0.18
C ASP A 419 24.56 8.83 -0.93
N MET A 420 23.32 9.04 -0.52
CA MET A 420 22.22 9.30 -1.45
C MET A 420 22.39 10.64 -2.18
N SER A 421 23.17 11.59 -1.65
CA SER A 421 23.39 12.88 -2.30
C SER A 421 24.10 12.73 -3.65
N GLU A 422 25.05 11.79 -3.77
CA GLU A 422 25.77 11.54 -5.03
C GLU A 422 24.87 10.89 -6.08
N ILE A 423 24.01 9.94 -5.68
CA ILE A 423 23.03 9.32 -6.58
C ILE A 423 22.05 10.38 -7.11
N ILE A 424 21.55 11.25 -6.22
CA ILE A 424 20.67 12.37 -6.55
C ILE A 424 21.33 13.29 -7.58
N GLU A 425 22.59 13.68 -7.37
CA GLU A 425 23.36 14.52 -8.29
C GLU A 425 23.47 13.87 -9.68
N LYS A 426 23.78 12.57 -9.74
CA LYS A 426 23.95 11.86 -11.03
C LYS A 426 22.62 11.70 -11.77
N ILE A 427 21.51 11.50 -11.06
CA ILE A 427 20.18 11.50 -11.68
C ILE A 427 19.85 12.89 -12.25
N GLN A 428 20.21 13.97 -11.54
CA GLN A 428 20.08 15.34 -12.05
C GLN A 428 20.96 15.59 -13.28
N ASP A 429 22.13 14.96 -13.36
CA ASP A 429 22.99 14.95 -14.54
C ASP A 429 22.40 14.14 -15.71
N GLY A 430 21.20 13.56 -15.55
CA GLY A 430 20.49 12.81 -16.59
C GLY A 430 20.85 11.33 -16.64
N PHE A 431 21.48 10.77 -15.62
CA PHE A 431 21.55 9.33 -15.46
C PHE A 431 20.20 8.77 -14.98
N ILE A 432 19.94 7.51 -15.33
CA ILE A 432 18.79 6.75 -14.86
C ILE A 432 19.26 5.57 -14.02
N ILE A 433 18.47 5.22 -13.01
CA ILE A 433 18.69 4.02 -12.21
C ILE A 433 18.35 2.82 -13.09
N ASP A 434 19.33 1.93 -13.21
CA ASP A 434 19.26 0.76 -14.07
C ASP A 434 19.13 -0.52 -13.25
N ASN A 435 19.96 -0.66 -12.21
CA ASN A 435 19.90 -1.79 -11.28
C ASN A 435 20.28 -1.34 -9.86
N ILE A 436 19.67 -1.94 -8.84
CA ILE A 436 20.03 -1.76 -7.43
C ILE A 436 20.21 -3.12 -6.77
N THR A 437 21.37 -3.32 -6.15
CA THR A 437 21.67 -4.53 -5.38
C THR A 437 21.96 -4.18 -3.94
N VAL A 438 21.47 -4.99 -3.02
CA VAL A 438 21.63 -4.78 -1.58
C VAL A 438 22.06 -6.04 -0.88
N ASP A 439 22.97 -5.87 0.08
CA ASP A 439 23.37 -6.88 1.05
C ASP A 439 23.39 -6.32 2.48
N VAL A 440 23.81 -7.17 3.44
CA VAL A 440 23.87 -6.84 4.87
C VAL A 440 24.72 -5.59 5.18
N LYS A 441 25.74 -5.31 4.36
CA LYS A 441 26.79 -4.29 4.54
C LYS A 441 26.81 -3.22 3.46
N LYS A 442 26.33 -3.48 2.24
CA LYS A 442 26.43 -2.55 1.10
C LYS A 442 25.15 -2.47 0.28
N VAL A 443 24.98 -1.31 -0.37
CA VAL A 443 24.07 -1.09 -1.49
C VAL A 443 24.92 -0.69 -2.67
N ARG A 444 24.74 -1.35 -3.82
CA ARG A 444 25.26 -0.89 -5.11
C ARG A 444 24.11 -0.34 -5.95
N VAL A 445 24.29 0.86 -6.49
CA VAL A 445 23.39 1.43 -7.49
C VAL A 445 24.14 1.54 -8.82
N THR A 446 23.62 0.89 -9.86
CA THR A 446 24.08 1.03 -11.24
C THR A 446 23.23 2.06 -11.95
N LEU A 447 23.88 3.09 -12.47
CA LEU A 447 23.29 4.17 -13.22
C LEU A 447 23.77 4.10 -14.66
N ARG A 448 22.86 4.33 -15.62
CA ARG A 448 23.21 4.48 -17.03
C ARG A 448 22.73 5.81 -17.60
N LYS A 449 23.40 6.29 -18.62
CA LYS A 449 23.01 7.47 -19.41
C LYS A 449 23.35 7.21 -20.87
N ASP A 450 22.39 7.34 -21.76
CA ASP A 450 22.63 7.15 -23.20
C ASP A 450 23.65 8.19 -23.70
N LYS A 451 24.67 7.73 -24.41
CA LYS A 451 25.63 8.58 -25.13
C LYS A 451 24.86 9.16 -26.30
N LYS A 452 24.59 10.46 -26.24
CA LYS A 452 24.00 11.20 -27.35
C LYS A 452 24.84 11.11 -28.61
#